data_AF-A0A5C6CVJ1-F1
#
_entry.id   AF-A0A5C6CVJ1-F1
#
_cell.length_a   1.000
_cell.length_b   1.000
_cell.length_c   1.000
_cell.angle_alpha   90.00
_cell.angle_beta   90.00
_cell.angle_gamma   90.00
#
_symmetry.space_group_name_H-M   'P 1'
#
loop_
_entity.id
_entity.type
_entity.pdbx_description
1 polymer ?
#
loop_
_entity_poly.entity_id
_entity_poly.type
_entity_poly.pdbx_seq_one_letter_code
_entity_poly.pdbx_strand_id
1 'polypeptide(L)' 'MNTRPLRIEVVDDQMAEVLRGKTPAERVAMIGSANRTARVLAEAGVRHHHPDWQESQIREEVIKRVCRGPS' A
#
# COMPACT_ATOMS: atom_id res chain seq x y z
N MET A 1 -20.09 5.36 -20.26
CA MET A 1 -19.20 4.82 -19.22
C MET A 1 -17.82 4.66 -19.84
N ASN A 2 -16.80 5.37 -19.35
CA ASN A 2 -15.44 5.30 -19.89
C ASN A 2 -14.64 4.29 -19.06
N THR A 3 -14.70 3.02 -19.42
CA THR A 3 -13.94 1.95 -18.76
C THR A 3 -12.49 2.00 -19.23
N ARG A 4 -11.62 2.59 -18.43
CA ARG A 4 -10.17 2.50 -18.64
C ARG A 4 -9.79 1.01 -18.54
N PRO A 5 -9.11 0.42 -19.53
CA PRO A 5 -8.73 -0.98 -19.47
C PRO A 5 -7.81 -1.21 -18.27
N LEU A 6 -8.11 -2.24 -17.47
CA LEU A 6 -7.27 -2.66 -16.36
C LEU A 6 -5.93 -3.12 -16.94
N ARG A 7 -4.89 -2.31 -16.77
CA ARG A 7 -3.50 -2.73 -16.98
C ARG A 7 -2.99 -3.24 -15.64
N ILE A 8 -2.95 -4.56 -15.50
CA ILE A 8 -2.34 -5.23 -14.36
C ILE A 8 -0.95 -5.69 -14.76
N GLU A 9 0.05 -5.30 -13.97
CA GLU A 9 1.36 -5.94 -14.04
C GLU A 9 1.20 -7.37 -13.51
N VAL A 10 1.45 -8.34 -14.38
CA VAL A 10 1.42 -9.76 -14.03
C VAL A 10 2.82 -10.14 -13.60
N VAL A 11 2.95 -10.69 -12.39
CA VAL A 11 4.20 -11.27 -11.89
C VAL A 11 4.54 -12.47 -12.77
N ASP A 12 5.76 -12.52 -13.31
CA ASP A 12 6.19 -13.66 -14.12
C ASP A 12 6.26 -14.96 -13.28
N ASP A 13 6.16 -16.10 -13.96
CA ASP A 13 6.07 -17.40 -13.30
C ASP A 13 7.30 -17.69 -12.41
N GLN A 14 8.49 -17.27 -12.83
CA GLN A 14 9.71 -17.48 -12.06
C GLN A 14 9.66 -16.72 -10.74
N MET A 15 9.26 -15.45 -10.76
CA MET A 15 9.08 -14.65 -9.56
C MET A 15 7.94 -15.20 -8.69
N ALA A 16 6.86 -15.70 -9.30
CA ALA A 16 5.77 -16.32 -8.56
C ALA A 16 6.24 -17.55 -7.77
N GLU A 17 7.11 -18.40 -8.33
CA GLU A 17 7.71 -19.53 -7.61
C GLU A 17 8.60 -19.06 -6.44
N VAL A 18 9.43 -18.02 -6.65
CA VAL A 18 10.24 -17.44 -5.58
C VAL A 18 9.38 -16.92 -4.42
N LEU A 19 8.26 -16.26 -4.72
CA LEU A 19 7.33 -15.76 -3.71
C LEU A 19 6.58 -16.90 -3.01
N ARG A 20 6.25 -17.99 -3.72
CA ARG A 20 5.63 -19.19 -3.13
C ARG A 20 6.58 -19.94 -2.20
N GLY A 21 7.88 -19.93 -2.47
CA GLY A 21 8.90 -20.59 -1.65
C GLY A 21 9.19 -19.90 -0.31
N LYS A 22 8.65 -18.70 -0.03
CA LYS A 22 8.91 -17.98 1.22
C LYS A 22 8.30 -18.65 2.43
N THR A 23 9.09 -18.74 3.49
CA THR A 23 8.62 -19.18 4.81
C THR A 23 7.56 -18.21 5.36
N PRO A 24 6.71 -18.66 6.30
CA PRO A 24 5.76 -17.77 6.98
C PRO A 24 6.42 -16.53 7.60
N ALA A 25 7.60 -16.68 8.20
CA ALA A 25 8.34 -15.58 8.80
C ALA A 25 8.78 -14.52 7.78
N GLU A 26 9.32 -14.96 6.63
CA GLU A 26 9.72 -14.05 5.54
C GLU A 26 8.51 -13.33 4.93
N ARG A 27 7.37 -14.02 4.82
CA ARG A 27 6.12 -13.42 4.33
C ARG A 27 5.66 -12.31 5.28
N VAL A 28 5.66 -12.56 6.59
CA VAL A 28 5.30 -11.55 7.60
C VAL A 28 6.27 -10.37 7.56
N ALA A 29 7.58 -10.64 7.48
CA ALA A 29 8.59 -9.59 7.38
C ALA A 29 8.40 -8.72 6.12
N MET A 30 8.10 -9.36 4.98
CA MET A 30 7.80 -8.67 3.71
C MET A 30 6.55 -7.80 3.85
N ILE A 31 5.44 -8.33 4.38
CA ILE A 31 4.20 -7.57 4.58
C ILE A 31 4.44 -6.39 5.52
N GLY A 32 5.17 -6.58 6.62
CA GLY A 32 5.50 -5.51 7.56
C GLY A 32 6.33 -4.40 6.90
N SER A 33 7.31 -4.78 6.08
CA SER A 33 8.12 -3.82 5.30
C SER A 33 7.26 -3.04 4.31
N ALA A 34 6.44 -3.74 3.52
CA ALA A 34 5.52 -3.12 2.56
C ALA A 34 4.53 -2.17 3.25
N ASN A 35 3.99 -2.54 4.41
CA ASN A 35 3.06 -1.68 5.16
C ASN A 35 3.73 -0.38 5.62
N ARG A 36 4.96 -0.43 6.13
CA ARG A 36 5.71 0.77 6.52
C ARG A 36 5.95 1.69 5.33
N THR A 37 6.41 1.13 4.21
CA THR A 37 6.62 1.89 2.97
C THR A 37 5.32 2.54 2.48
N ALA A 38 4.21 1.78 2.46
CA ALA A 38 2.90 2.29 2.06
C ALA A 38 2.45 3.47 2.92
N ARG A 39 2.65 3.42 4.25
CA ARG A 39 2.33 4.53 5.16
C ARG A 39 3.15 5.78 4.86
N VAL A 40 4.46 5.64 4.67
CA VAL A 40 5.34 6.77 4.34
C VAL A 40 4.90 7.45 3.04
N LEU A 41 4.65 6.66 1.99
CA LEU A 41 4.22 7.20 0.70
C LEU A 41 2.82 7.83 0.79
N ALA A 42 1.89 7.19 1.49
CA ALA A 42 0.55 7.73 1.69
C ALA A 42 0.59 9.05 2.46
N GLU A 43 1.36 9.13 3.54
CA GLU A 43 1.49 10.35 4.33
C GLU A 43 2.10 11.50 3.51
N ALA A 44 3.21 11.24 2.80
CA ALA A 44 3.84 12.23 1.94
C ALA A 44 2.87 12.74 0.87
N GLY A 45 2.13 11.83 0.22
CA GLY A 45 1.11 12.20 -0.76
C GLY A 45 -0.04 13.02 -0.16
N VAL A 46 -0.56 12.62 1.00
CA VAL A 46 -1.63 13.36 1.69
C VAL A 46 -1.16 14.77 2.06
N ARG A 47 0.02 14.92 2.67
CA ARG A 47 0.61 16.23 3.01
C ARG A 47 0.80 17.11 1.78
N HIS A 48 1.30 16.52 0.69
CA HIS A 48 1.52 17.24 -0.56
C HIS A 48 0.22 17.78 -1.15
N HIS A 49 -0.87 17.00 -1.10
CA HIS A 49 -2.17 17.40 -1.66
C HIS A 49 -3.03 18.23 -0.71
N HIS A 50 -2.76 18.17 0.60
CA HIS A 50 -3.55 18.82 1.64
C HIS A 50 -2.62 19.53 2.65
N PRO A 51 -1.91 20.59 2.23
CA PRO A 51 -0.93 21.28 3.09
C PRO A 51 -1.55 21.92 4.34
N ASP A 52 -2.85 22.25 4.29
CA ASP A 52 -3.57 22.92 5.37
C ASP A 52 -4.22 21.95 6.37
N TRP A 53 -4.09 20.64 6.15
CA TRP A 53 -4.69 19.64 7.03
C TRP A 53 -3.89 19.45 8.30
N GLN A 54 -4.63 19.28 9.39
CA GLN A 54 -4.06 18.95 10.68
C GLN A 54 -3.59 17.49 10.72
N GLU A 55 -2.63 17.20 11.59
CA GLU A 55 -2.04 15.87 11.78
C GLU A 55 -3.08 14.75 12.01
N SER A 56 -4.19 15.06 12.69
CA SER A 56 -5.27 14.10 12.90
C SER A 56 -5.97 13.70 11.60
N GLN A 57 -6.23 14.66 10.71
CA GLN A 57 -6.87 14.44 9.41
C GLN A 57 -5.94 13.65 8.48
N ILE A 58 -4.64 13.98 8.50
CA ILE A 58 -3.62 13.25 7.75
C ILE A 58 -3.57 11.78 8.21
N ARG A 59 -3.53 11.55 9.52
CA ARG A 59 -3.48 10.20 10.09
C ARG A 59 -4.69 9.37 9.71
N GLU A 60 -5.89 9.94 9.82
CA GLU A 60 -7.14 9.25 9.47
C GLU A 60 -7.15 8.85 8.00
N GLU A 61 -6.75 9.74 7.10
CA GLU A 61 -6.69 9.47 5.67
C GLU A 61 -5.61 8.43 5.33
N VAL A 62 -4.44 8.47 5.99
CA VAL A 62 -3.41 7.43 5.84
C VAL A 62 -3.91 6.06 6.30
N ILE A 63 -4.62 5.99 7.42
CA ILE A 63 -5.25 4.73 7.89
C ILE A 63 -6.25 4.24 6.84
N LYS A 64 -7.12 5.11 6.34
CA LYS A 64 -8.12 4.77 5.32
C LYS A 64 -7.46 4.21 4.05
N ARG A 65 -6.39 4.84 3.56
CA ARG A 65 -5.67 4.42 2.33
C ARG A 65 -4.91 3.11 2.49
N VAL A 66 -4.22 2.92 3.61
CA VAL A 66 -3.31 1.78 3.80
C VAL A 66 -4.03 0.56 4.40
N CYS A 67 -4.95 0.78 5.34
CA CYS A 67 -5.61 -0.31 6.05
C CYS A 67 -6.96 -0.69 5.44
N ARG A 68 -7.58 0.17 4.62
CA ARG A 68 -8.91 -0.06 4.01
C ARG A 68 -9.97 -0.53 5.04
N GLY A 69 -9.78 -0.18 6.31
CA GLY A 69 -10.64 -0.58 7.43
C GLY A 69 -11.86 0.34 7.53
N PRO A 70 -12.97 -0.14 8.13
CA PRO A 70 -14.12 0.72 8.42
C PRO A 70 -13.70 1.84 9.37
N SER A 71 -14.16 3.06 9.06
CA SER A 71 -14.10 4.23 9.94
C SER A 71 -14.87 3.99 11.24
#